data_AF-A0A850XQE4-F1
#
_entry.id   AF-A0A850XQE4-F1
#
_cell.length_a   1.000
_cell.length_b   1.000
_cell.length_c   1.000
_cell.angle_alpha   90.00
_cell.angle_beta   90.00
_cell.angle_gamma   90.00
#
_symmetry.space_group_name_H-M   'P 1'
#
loop_
_entity.id
_entity.type
_entity.pdbx_description
1 polymer ?
#
loop_
_entity_poly.entity_id
_entity_poly.type
_entity_poly.pdbx_seq_one_letter_code
_entity_poly.pdbx_strand_id
1 'polypeptide(L)' 'SMFEPLKEIVALLSTYGEQMPEEIHLQLQELPECWNSTKKLCLRVKKSVAPLQANEAKIIRGKCQ' A
#
# COMPACT_ATOMS: atom_id res chain seq x y z
N SER A 1 -8.10 -1.05 9.88
CA SER A 1 -7.83 -1.00 8.42
C SER A 1 -7.05 0.28 8.12
N MET A 2 -6.14 0.32 7.14
CA MET A 2 -5.34 1.53 6.85
C MET A 2 -6.22 2.75 6.45
N PHE A 3 -7.41 2.48 5.91
CA PHE A 3 -8.37 3.50 5.47
C PHE A 3 -9.53 3.74 6.46
N GLU A 4 -9.48 3.12 7.64
CA GLU A 4 -10.51 3.33 8.68
C GLU A 4 -10.63 4.81 9.10
N PRO A 5 -9.53 5.54 9.34
CA PRO A 5 -9.63 6.95 9.74
C PRO A 5 -10.34 7.83 8.71
N LEU A 6 -10.22 7.52 7.42
CA LEU A 6 -10.92 8.26 6.38
C LEU A 6 -12.43 8.01 6.41
N LYS A 7 -12.86 6.77 6.70
CA LYS A 7 -14.28 6.45 6.88
C LYS A 7 -14.86 7.16 8.10
N GLU A 8 -14.10 7.21 9.19
CA GLU A 8 -14.49 7.93 10.42
C GLU A 8 -14.65 9.43 10.16
N ILE A 9 -13.73 10.05 9.40
CA ILE A 9 -13.84 11.46 9.02
C ILE A 9 -15.07 11.71 8.14
N VAL A 10 -15.35 10.88 7.14
CA VAL A 10 -16.54 11.03 6.29
C VAL A 10 -17.83 10.88 7.10
N ALA A 11 -17.86 9.92 8.02
CA ALA A 11 -18.99 9.74 8.93
C ALA A 11 -19.17 10.97 9.84
N LEU A 12 -18.08 11.52 10.37
CA LEU A 12 -18.09 12.73 11.19
C LEU A 12 -18.60 13.95 10.39
N LEU A 13 -18.08 14.20 9.19
CA LEU A 13 -18.54 15.31 8.35
C LEU A 13 -20.04 15.20 8.03
N SER A 14 -20.53 13.97 7.83
CA SER A 14 -21.95 13.71 7.63
C SER A 14 -22.81 14.11 8.84
N THR A 15 -22.30 14.00 10.08
CA THR A 15 -23.02 14.46 11.28
C THR A 15 -23.10 15.98 11.37
N TYR A 16 -22.18 16.69 10.73
CA TYR A 16 -22.18 18.15 10.62
C TYR A 16 -22.99 18.67 9.42
N GLY A 17 -23.60 17.79 8.62
CA GLY A 17 -24.43 18.17 7.46
C GLY A 17 -23.66 18.33 6.14
N GLU A 18 -22.35 18.04 6.14
CA GLU A 18 -21.51 18.05 4.94
C GLU A 18 -21.59 16.67 4.26
N GLN A 19 -22.37 16.57 3.17
CA GLN A 19 -22.37 15.36 2.35
C GLN A 19 -21.17 15.35 1.40
N MET A 20 -20.41 14.26 1.45
CA MET A 20 -19.32 14.04 0.51
C MET A 20 -19.86 13.64 -0.87
N PRO A 21 -19.15 14.00 -1.95
CA PRO A 21 -19.49 13.54 -3.29
C PRO A 21 -19.49 12.01 -3.40
N GLU A 22 -20.35 11.46 -4.26
CA GLU A 22 -20.43 10.02 -4.53
C GLU A 22 -19.10 9.41 -4.98
N GLU A 23 -18.29 10.19 -5.72
CA GLU A 23 -16.94 9.81 -6.12
C GLU A 23 -16.04 9.44 -4.92
N ILE A 24 -16.13 10.19 -3.81
CA ILE A 24 -15.33 9.92 -2.61
C ILE A 24 -15.76 8.60 -1.96
N HIS A 25 -17.06 8.30 -1.98
CA HIS A 25 -17.57 7.03 -1.49
C HIS A 25 -17.10 5.85 -2.34
N LEU A 26 -17.11 6.01 -3.67
CA LEU A 26 -16.60 5.01 -4.59
C LEU A 26 -15.09 4.76 -4.37
N GLN A 27 -14.30 5.82 -4.30
CA GLN A 27 -12.86 5.73 -4.04
C GLN A 27 -12.56 5.03 -2.70
N LEU A 28 -13.31 5.33 -1.63
CA LEU A 28 -13.16 4.67 -0.34
C LEU A 28 -13.49 3.18 -0.36
N GLN A 29 -14.36 2.74 -1.27
CA GLN A 29 -14.65 1.33 -1.51
C GLN A 29 -13.53 0.62 -2.29
N GLU A 30 -12.96 1.27 -3.30
CA GLU A 30 -11.94 0.69 -4.19
C GLU A 30 -10.52 0.71 -3.61
N LEU A 31 -10.19 1.72 -2.80
CA LEU A 31 -8.87 1.94 -2.20
C LEU A 31 -8.28 0.70 -1.48
N PRO A 32 -9.04 -0.04 -0.64
CA PRO A 32 -8.56 -1.28 -0.02
C PRO A 32 -8.10 -2.34 -1.02
N GLU A 33 -8.80 -2.48 -2.14
CA GLU A 33 -8.47 -3.46 -3.17
C GLU A 33 -7.20 -3.06 -3.91
N CYS A 34 -7.14 -1.81 -4.39
CA CYS A 34 -5.96 -1.24 -5.04
C CYS A 34 -4.71 -1.36 -4.14
N TRP A 35 -4.85 -1.04 -2.84
CA TRP A 35 -3.76 -1.16 -1.87
C TRP A 35 -3.27 -2.60 -1.69
N ASN A 36 -4.20 -3.55 -1.59
CA ASN A 36 -3.86 -4.96 -1.48
C ASN A 36 -3.13 -5.48 -2.73
N SER A 37 -3.56 -5.05 -3.92
CA SER A 37 -2.88 -5.38 -5.18
C SER A 37 -1.46 -4.81 -5.23
N THR A 38 -1.28 -3.54 -4.83
CA THR A 38 0.05 -2.91 -4.74
C THR A 38 0.94 -3.63 -3.73
N LYS A 39 0.43 -4.01 -2.55
CA LYS A 39 1.19 -4.81 -1.58
C LYS A 39 1.63 -6.14 -2.17
N LYS A 40 0.73 -6.85 -2.85
CA LYS A 40 1.06 -8.14 -3.49
C LYS A 40 2.15 -7.96 -4.53
N LEU A 41 2.11 -6.90 -5.34
CA LEU A 41 3.15 -6.58 -6.31
C LEU A 41 4.49 -6.30 -5.61
N CYS A 42 4.50 -5.43 -4.60
CA CYS A 42 5.69 -5.12 -3.81
C CYS A 42 6.33 -6.38 -3.21
N LEU A 43 5.52 -7.27 -2.62
CA LEU A 43 6.00 -8.54 -2.08
C LEU A 43 6.58 -9.46 -3.16
N ARG A 44 5.95 -9.51 -4.34
CA ARG A 44 6.43 -10.31 -5.48
C ARG A 44 7.78 -9.80 -5.97
N VAL A 45 7.91 -8.49 -6.14
CA VAL A 45 9.15 -7.83 -6.55
C VAL A 45 10.24 -8.05 -5.50
N LYS A 46 9.92 -7.90 -4.20
CA LYS A 46 10.86 -8.18 -3.12
C LYS A 46 11.38 -9.62 -3.19
N LYS A 47 10.48 -10.60 -3.41
CA LYS A 47 10.86 -12.01 -3.55
C LYS A 47 11.74 -12.26 -4.78
N SER A 48 11.45 -11.63 -5.92
CA SER A 48 12.24 -11.81 -7.14
C SER A 48 13.62 -11.14 -7.06
N VAL A 49 13.73 -10.02 -6.34
CA VAL A 49 14.98 -9.25 -6.20
C VAL A 49 15.90 -9.80 -5.11
N ALA A 50 15.36 -10.48 -4.08
CA ALA A 50 16.14 -11.08 -3.00
C ALA A 50 17.35 -11.95 -3.46
N PRO A 51 17.22 -12.90 -4.41
CA PRO A 51 18.37 -13.67 -4.88
C PRO A 51 19.42 -12.81 -5.61
N LEU A 52 18.99 -11.78 -6.35
CA LEU A 52 19.90 -10.86 -7.04
C LEU A 52 20.70 -10.05 -6.01
N GLN A 53 20.04 -9.50 -5.00
CA GLN A 53 20.69 -8.81 -3.89
C GLN A 53 21.68 -9.71 -3.15
N ALA A 54 21.31 -10.98 -2.92
CA ALA A 54 22.21 -11.95 -2.28
C ALA A 54 23.45 -12.25 -3.13
N ASN A 55 23.30 -12.33 -4.45
CA ASN A 55 24.41 -12.52 -5.38
C ASN A 55 25.37 -11.32 -5.36
N GLU A 56 24.85 -10.10 -5.45
CA GLU A 56 25.66 -8.88 -5.35
C GLU A 56 26.39 -8.80 -4.01
N ALA A 57 25.70 -9.06 -2.90
CA ALA A 57 26.30 -9.08 -1.57
C ALA A 57 27.43 -10.12 -1.46
N LYS A 58 27.28 -11.29 -2.10
CA LYS A 58 28.32 -12.32 -2.15
C LYS A 58 29.55 -11.84 -2.92
N ILE A 59 29.37 -11.19 -4.07
CA ILE A 59 30.47 -10.64 -4.87
C ILE A 59 31.23 -9.57 -4.09
N ILE A 60 30.53 -8.63 -3.46
CA ILE A 60 31.15 -7.58 -2.65
C ILE A 60 31.97 -8.19 -1.52
N ARG A 61 31.40 -9.14 -0.77
CA ARG A 61 32.11 -9.83 0.32
C ARG A 61 33.38 -10.54 -0.18
N GLY A 62 33.31 -11.19 -1.34
CA GLY A 62 34.46 -11.87 -1.95
C GLY A 62 35.56 -10.93 -2.43
N LYS A 63 35.26 -9.65 -2.71
CA LYS A 63 36.26 -8.63 -3.07
C LYS A 63 36.90 -7.95 -1.84
N CYS A 64 36.25 -8.02 -0.68
CA CYS A 64 36.75 -7.46 0.57
C CYS A 64 37.53 -8.48 1.42
N GLN A 65 37.63 -9.73 0.98
CA GLN A 65 38.62 -10.71 1.45
C GLN A 65 39.86 -10.67 0.57
#